data_AF-K0RRP9-F1
#
_entry.id   AF-K0RRP9-F1
#
_cell.length_a   1.000
_cell.length_b   1.000
_cell.length_c   1.000
_cell.angle_alpha   90.00
_cell.angle_beta   90.00
_cell.angle_gamma   90.00
#
_symmetry.space_group_name_H-M   'P 1'
#
loop_
_entity.id
_entity.type
_entity.pdbx_description
1 polymer ?
#
loop_
_entity_poly.entity_id
_entity_poly.type
_entity_poly.pdbx_seq_one_letter_code
_entity_poly.pdbx_strand_id
1 'polypeptide(L)'
;LFNFFGTVHIVGLCWTMARRHRQPKTGRRSRRHGEGEQGVDSANGAASKRDYVRAAITAVALLSAWHLTTDKPAKPAINDPWSDRRQSSHQLSVGTDDQRLIGSDESGGDEGLDGLDVTLDEVEFDGGLAIDGILSDEDFSFIIKDRPHFKNYAYLIVTYHKSGHALSHTLANYLMRYLKLKKTMFSKVERHDFVSDTVRCSKMSLVPGSVTVIEAPEFHCNREKLANLLMHNQSKKKKWGVKLIHLVRNPFSMAVSNYLYHRQDPTPEPFVHTKDPCSTLTGKSLGKEGYKVADLVTPVLSHPGMTVRMKGIKTLSSRTPIMERGDFDKIVEDCYSLYRTKPGLESASYYEHLRSLPNTEGIRLSTADKFSHIAYMASNMLLFDHVTDVVNLRKDKRERGIAKKYPNRNRDIYRITLPLDDWIEQPGVIFRKFLDFIFQEYMPEDRKVDLSQRYESHYLREKETWNHVTSGKNIQESAELIKSLRRSPVFGEPMEHIESLLDEILRRESGGVWCPDGYWHMAC
;
A
#
# COMPACT_ATOMS: atom_id res chain seq x y z
N LEU A 1 20.86 8.47 -44.24
CA LEU A 1 20.62 7.00 -44.23
C LEU A 1 19.77 6.52 -43.05
N PHE A 2 19.78 7.16 -41.87
CA PHE A 2 18.83 6.84 -40.78
C PHE A 2 17.38 7.35 -41.02
N ASN A 3 17.18 8.38 -41.86
CA ASN A 3 15.84 8.86 -42.26
C ASN A 3 15.18 8.10 -43.42
N PHE A 4 15.86 7.13 -44.02
CA PHE A 4 15.32 6.35 -45.16
C PHE A 4 14.66 5.03 -44.73
N PHE A 5 14.99 4.52 -43.54
CA PHE A 5 14.41 3.27 -43.01
C PHE A 5 13.09 3.47 -42.27
N GLY A 6 12.79 4.67 -41.75
CA GLY A 6 11.53 4.97 -41.05
C GLY A 6 10.31 4.99 -41.97
N THR A 7 10.45 5.46 -43.20
CA THR A 7 9.34 5.63 -44.14
C THR A 7 8.92 4.31 -44.80
N VAL A 8 9.85 3.35 -44.95
CA VAL A 8 9.58 2.03 -45.55
C VAL A 8 8.75 1.13 -44.60
N HIS A 9 8.88 1.29 -43.28
CA HIS A 9 8.12 0.50 -42.31
C HIS A 9 6.64 0.89 -42.20
N ILE A 10 6.31 2.17 -42.42
CA ILE A 10 4.92 2.68 -42.30
C ILE A 10 4.10 2.30 -43.54
N VAL A 11 4.70 2.30 -44.74
CA VAL A 11 4.02 1.85 -45.97
C VAL A 11 3.78 0.33 -45.96
N GLY A 12 4.71 -0.45 -45.39
CA GLY A 12 4.56 -1.90 -45.23
C GLY A 12 3.42 -2.34 -44.30
N LEU A 13 3.12 -1.56 -43.26
CA LEU A 13 2.02 -1.81 -42.32
C LEU A 13 0.64 -1.47 -42.91
N CYS A 14 0.55 -0.46 -43.77
CA CYS A 14 -0.71 -0.15 -44.47
C CYS A 14 -1.06 -1.18 -45.56
N TRP A 15 -0.08 -1.78 -46.24
CA TRP A 15 -0.34 -2.81 -47.26
C TRP A 15 -0.79 -4.15 -46.64
N THR A 16 -0.27 -4.52 -45.47
CA THR A 16 -0.63 -5.77 -44.79
C THR A 16 -2.04 -5.76 -44.19
N MET A 17 -2.57 -4.59 -43.79
CA MET A 17 -3.97 -4.48 -43.35
C MET A 17 -4.98 -4.49 -44.51
N ALA A 18 -4.59 -4.04 -45.71
CA ALA A 18 -5.47 -4.05 -46.89
C ALA A 18 -5.70 -5.45 -47.49
N ARG A 19 -4.85 -6.43 -47.17
CA ARG A 19 -4.90 -7.78 -47.76
C ARG A 19 -5.71 -8.82 -46.97
N ARG A 20 -6.25 -8.45 -45.79
CA ARG A 20 -6.89 -9.41 -44.85
C ARG A 20 -8.42 -9.49 -44.88
N HIS A 21 -9.10 -8.84 -45.83
CA HIS A 21 -10.54 -9.05 -46.07
C HIS A 21 -10.82 -9.52 -47.50
N ARG A 22 -10.63 -10.81 -47.74
CA ARG A 22 -11.31 -11.57 -48.79
C ARG A 22 -11.89 -12.83 -48.15
N GLN A 23 -13.20 -12.85 -47.94
CA GLN A 23 -13.97 -14.06 -47.65
C GLN A 23 -14.94 -14.28 -48.84
N PRO A 24 -15.09 -15.52 -49.32
CA PRO A 24 -15.92 -15.84 -50.47
C PRO A 24 -17.41 -15.86 -50.09
N LYS A 25 -18.25 -15.34 -50.99
CA LYS A 25 -19.71 -15.47 -50.92
C LYS A 25 -20.11 -16.88 -51.33
N THR A 26 -20.67 -17.66 -50.41
CA THR A 26 -21.50 -18.83 -50.75
C THR A 26 -22.92 -18.57 -50.29
N GLY A 27 -23.82 -18.44 -51.25
CA GLY A 27 -25.24 -18.24 -51.00
C GLY A 27 -25.95 -19.53 -50.57
N ARG A 28 -27.02 -19.38 -49.79
CA ARG A 28 -28.16 -20.28 -49.85
C ARG A 28 -29.43 -19.54 -49.43
N ARG A 29 -30.34 -19.42 -50.39
CA ARG A 29 -31.73 -18.99 -50.25
C ARG A 29 -32.48 -19.92 -49.28
N SER A 30 -33.31 -19.36 -48.40
CA SER A 30 -34.64 -19.90 -48.15
C SER A 30 -35.59 -18.79 -47.74
N ARG A 31 -36.71 -18.70 -48.47
CA ARG A 31 -37.86 -17.82 -48.29
C ARG A 31 -38.66 -18.23 -47.04
N ARG A 32 -39.22 -17.25 -46.31
CA ARG A 32 -40.66 -17.22 -45.99
C ARG A 32 -41.08 -15.83 -45.48
N HIS A 33 -42.32 -15.51 -45.82
CA HIS A 33 -43.08 -14.27 -45.65
C HIS A 33 -43.34 -13.86 -44.19
N GLY A 34 -43.58 -12.56 -44.00
CA GLY A 34 -44.26 -11.99 -42.84
C GLY A 34 -44.15 -10.45 -42.86
N GLU A 35 -45.22 -9.80 -43.30
CA GLU A 35 -45.42 -8.35 -43.44
C GLU A 35 -45.44 -7.60 -42.09
N GLY A 36 -45.17 -6.30 -42.12
CA GLY A 36 -45.39 -5.38 -40.99
C GLY A 36 -44.60 -4.07 -41.11
N GLU A 37 -45.29 -3.03 -41.58
CA GLU A 37 -44.84 -1.65 -41.81
C GLU A 37 -44.39 -0.90 -40.54
N GLN A 38 -43.42 0.02 -40.68
CA GLN A 38 -43.59 1.48 -40.50
C GLN A 38 -42.23 2.18 -40.38
N GLY A 39 -42.06 3.25 -41.17
CA GLY A 39 -40.83 3.99 -41.33
C GLY A 39 -40.52 5.00 -40.23
N VAL A 40 -39.23 5.25 -40.04
CA VAL A 40 -38.69 6.49 -39.46
C VAL A 40 -37.41 6.82 -40.22
N ASP A 41 -37.42 7.94 -40.94
CA ASP A 41 -36.25 8.50 -41.61
C ASP A 41 -35.24 9.02 -40.58
N SER A 42 -33.98 8.62 -40.72
CA SER A 42 -32.86 9.27 -40.04
C SER A 42 -31.66 9.32 -40.98
N ALA A 43 -31.47 10.50 -41.56
CA ALA A 43 -30.31 10.87 -42.35
C ALA A 43 -29.09 11.02 -41.43
N ASN A 44 -28.32 9.94 -41.29
CA ASN A 44 -26.96 10.00 -40.74
C ASN A 44 -25.95 10.01 -41.89
N GLY A 45 -25.38 11.20 -42.12
CA GLY A 45 -24.32 11.43 -43.10
C GLY A 45 -23.08 10.61 -42.77
N ALA A 46 -22.81 9.59 -43.58
CA ALA A 46 -21.56 8.86 -43.55
C ALA A 46 -20.44 9.77 -44.07
N ALA A 47 -19.63 10.32 -43.16
CA ALA A 47 -18.37 10.96 -43.51
C ALA A 47 -17.54 9.98 -44.35
N SER A 48 -17.10 10.43 -45.53
CA SER A 48 -16.46 9.53 -46.47
C SER A 48 -15.09 9.13 -45.94
N LYS A 49 -14.62 7.96 -46.33
CA LYS A 49 -13.28 7.45 -45.98
C LYS A 49 -12.15 8.44 -46.36
N ARG A 50 -12.40 9.39 -47.27
CA ARG A 50 -11.46 10.47 -47.63
C ARG A 50 -11.32 11.52 -46.52
N ASP A 51 -12.39 11.79 -45.77
CA ASP A 51 -12.40 12.81 -44.72
C ASP A 51 -11.59 12.35 -43.50
N TYR A 52 -11.64 11.06 -43.19
CA TYR A 52 -10.81 10.45 -42.15
C TYR A 52 -9.31 10.47 -42.49
N VAL A 53 -8.97 10.24 -43.76
CA VAL A 53 -7.58 10.28 -44.23
C VAL A 53 -7.04 11.71 -44.22
N ARG A 54 -7.84 12.71 -44.60
CA ARG A 54 -7.46 14.12 -44.51
C ARG A 54 -7.22 14.55 -43.06
N ALA A 55 -8.11 14.20 -42.14
CA ALA A 55 -7.94 14.51 -40.72
C ALA A 55 -6.66 13.90 -40.13
N ALA A 56 -6.34 12.65 -40.49
CA ALA A 56 -5.12 11.99 -40.05
C ALA A 56 -3.84 12.65 -40.60
N ILE A 57 -3.84 13.07 -41.87
CA ILE A 57 -2.70 13.78 -42.47
C ILE A 57 -2.47 15.14 -41.80
N THR A 58 -3.54 15.89 -41.53
CA THR A 58 -3.44 17.19 -40.84
C THR A 58 -2.90 17.04 -39.42
N ALA A 59 -3.33 16.03 -38.67
CA ALA A 59 -2.84 15.77 -37.31
C ALA A 59 -1.33 15.46 -37.29
N VAL A 60 -0.84 14.67 -38.25
CA VAL A 60 0.59 14.34 -38.37
C VAL A 60 1.43 15.57 -38.73
N ALA A 61 0.91 16.45 -39.60
CA ALA A 61 1.58 17.70 -39.96
C ALA A 61 1.71 18.66 -38.75
N LEU A 62 0.66 18.77 -37.94
CA LEU A 62 0.66 19.62 -36.74
C LEU A 62 1.62 19.10 -35.65
N LEU A 63 1.67 17.78 -35.44
CA LEU A 63 2.62 17.17 -34.50
C LEU A 63 4.08 17.33 -34.95
N SER A 64 4.32 17.29 -36.26
CA SER A 64 5.66 17.49 -36.82
C SER A 64 6.11 18.95 -36.69
N ALA A 65 5.19 19.91 -36.83
CA ALA A 65 5.47 21.34 -36.63
C ALA A 65 5.76 21.66 -35.14
N TRP A 66 5.05 21.03 -34.21
CA TRP A 66 5.24 21.25 -32.77
C TRP A 66 6.61 20.76 -32.26
N HIS A 67 7.15 19.68 -32.82
CA HIS A 67 8.48 19.19 -32.45
C HIS A 67 9.64 20.03 -32.99
N LEU A 68 9.41 20.91 -33.97
CA LEU A 68 10.43 21.80 -34.52
C LEU A 68 10.57 23.12 -33.75
N THR A 69 9.70 23.40 -32.78
CA THR A 69 9.66 24.71 -32.09
C THR A 69 10.06 24.68 -30.62
N THR A 70 10.54 23.55 -30.09
CA THR A 70 10.93 23.45 -28.67
C THR A 70 12.44 23.23 -28.51
N ASP A 71 13.23 24.28 -28.73
CA ASP A 71 14.60 24.34 -28.23
C ASP A 71 14.56 24.74 -26.74
N LYS A 72 15.05 23.85 -25.87
CA LYS A 72 15.24 24.14 -24.43
C LYS A 72 16.60 24.82 -24.22
N PRO A 73 16.68 25.96 -23.52
CA PRO A 73 17.98 26.54 -23.15
C PRO A 73 18.66 25.73 -22.05
N ALA A 74 19.99 25.62 -22.16
CA ALA A 74 20.87 24.94 -21.21
C ALA A 74 20.89 25.65 -19.84
N LYS A 75 20.86 24.86 -18.74
CA LYS A 75 21.04 25.35 -17.37
C LYS A 75 22.52 25.66 -17.09
N PRO A 76 22.85 26.76 -16.37
CA PRO A 76 24.20 27.01 -15.91
C PRO A 76 24.51 26.23 -14.63
N ALA A 77 25.79 25.84 -14.50
CA ALA A 77 26.33 25.18 -13.31
C ALA A 77 26.48 26.18 -12.15
N ILE A 78 26.02 25.81 -10.96
CA ILE A 78 26.23 26.54 -9.70
C ILE A 78 27.37 25.85 -8.95
N ASN A 79 28.44 26.60 -8.70
CA ASN A 79 29.53 26.22 -7.79
C ASN A 79 29.16 26.63 -6.36
N ASP A 80 29.32 25.72 -5.40
CA ASP A 80 29.06 25.94 -3.98
C ASP A 80 30.39 25.95 -3.21
N PRO A 81 30.80 27.05 -2.55
CA PRO A 81 32.06 27.12 -1.81
C PRO A 81 31.82 27.32 -0.30
N TRP A 82 31.49 26.26 0.44
CA TRP A 82 31.51 26.30 1.92
C TRP A 82 32.02 24.99 2.52
N SER A 83 33.34 24.85 2.55
CA SER A 83 34.04 23.95 3.47
C SER A 83 35.22 24.69 4.07
N ASP A 84 35.07 25.16 5.31
CA ASP A 84 36.11 25.22 6.36
C ASP A 84 35.81 26.31 7.39
N ARG A 85 35.46 25.90 8.61
CA ARG A 85 35.97 26.44 9.90
C ARG A 85 35.13 25.93 11.07
N ARG A 86 35.73 25.08 11.91
CA ARG A 86 35.49 25.08 13.36
C ARG A 86 36.82 25.06 14.07
N GLN A 87 37.20 26.22 14.61
CA GLN A 87 38.07 26.32 15.77
C GLN A 87 37.37 27.17 16.84
N SER A 88 37.59 26.72 18.07
CA SER A 88 37.13 27.21 19.37
C SER A 88 37.43 28.68 19.68
N SER A 89 36.59 29.34 20.49
CA SER A 89 36.93 29.84 21.85
C SER A 89 35.93 30.90 22.38
N HIS A 90 35.86 30.98 23.71
CA HIS A 90 35.05 31.84 24.57
C HIS A 90 35.15 33.36 24.33
N GLN A 91 34.08 34.13 24.60
CA GLN A 91 34.01 35.12 25.71
C GLN A 91 32.72 35.97 25.72
N LEU A 92 32.42 36.51 26.91
CA LEU A 92 31.27 37.30 27.39
C LEU A 92 31.20 38.77 26.88
N SER A 93 29.98 39.32 26.81
CA SER A 93 29.51 40.66 27.28
C SER A 93 28.11 40.93 26.66
N VAL A 94 27.01 41.16 27.38
CA VAL A 94 26.52 42.35 28.14
C VAL A 94 26.30 43.62 27.30
N GLY A 95 25.02 44.05 27.23
CA GLY A 95 24.53 45.37 26.77
C GLY A 95 23.11 45.25 26.19
N THR A 96 22.03 45.31 26.99
CA THR A 96 21.19 46.49 27.37
C THR A 96 20.47 47.20 26.22
N ASP A 97 19.13 47.17 26.34
CA ASP A 97 18.08 48.15 25.98
C ASP A 97 18.03 48.64 24.50
N ASP A 98 16.88 48.78 23.82
CA ASP A 98 15.73 49.57 24.24
C ASP A 98 14.53 49.39 23.28
N GLN A 99 13.39 49.89 23.72
CA GLN A 99 12.02 49.77 23.20
C GLN A 99 11.76 50.47 21.86
N ARG A 100 10.77 49.97 21.09
CA ARG A 100 9.73 50.84 20.50
C ARG A 100 8.44 50.12 20.13
N LEU A 101 7.36 50.80 20.49
CA LEU A 101 5.94 50.49 20.35
C LEU A 101 5.35 50.93 18.99
N ILE A 102 4.10 50.47 18.78
CA ILE A 102 2.97 51.02 18.00
C ILE A 102 2.83 50.57 16.54
N GLY A 103 1.64 50.02 16.23
CA GLY A 103 1.05 50.12 14.90
C GLY A 103 0.07 49.01 14.54
N SER A 104 -1.19 49.16 14.95
CA SER A 104 -2.36 48.41 14.49
C SER A 104 -2.74 48.77 13.04
N ASP A 105 -3.24 47.80 12.25
CA ASP A 105 -4.58 47.81 11.65
C ASP A 105 -4.74 46.83 10.46
N GLU A 106 -5.92 46.21 10.49
CA GLU A 106 -6.76 45.59 9.46
C GLU A 106 -6.26 45.49 8.01
N SER A 107 -6.44 44.31 7.40
CA SER A 107 -7.37 44.09 6.28
C SER A 107 -7.21 42.69 5.69
N GLY A 108 -8.35 42.12 5.27
CA GLY A 108 -8.46 40.77 4.75
C GLY A 108 -7.79 40.54 3.41
N GLY A 109 -7.45 39.28 3.18
CA GLY A 109 -6.94 38.74 1.93
C GLY A 109 -7.26 37.26 1.88
N ASP A 110 -8.48 36.96 1.45
CA ASP A 110 -8.93 35.64 1.02
C ASP A 110 -8.24 35.37 -0.33
N GLU A 111 -7.10 34.68 -0.31
CA GLU A 111 -6.49 34.13 -1.52
C GLU A 111 -6.33 32.62 -1.39
N GLY A 112 -7.15 31.92 -2.16
CA GLY A 112 -7.03 30.50 -2.40
C GLY A 112 -5.69 30.18 -3.07
N LEU A 113 -5.00 29.19 -2.50
CA LEU A 113 -3.93 28.47 -3.18
C LEU A 113 -4.35 27.01 -3.30
N ASP A 114 -4.98 26.73 -4.43
CA ASP A 114 -5.12 25.41 -5.01
C ASP A 114 -3.73 24.79 -5.28
N GLY A 115 -3.59 23.53 -4.88
CA GLY A 115 -2.92 22.52 -5.70
C GLY A 115 -1.42 22.68 -5.99
N LEU A 116 -0.58 22.67 -4.95
CA LEU A 116 0.82 22.24 -5.12
C LEU A 116 0.89 20.72 -5.02
N ASP A 117 0.76 20.07 -6.18
CA ASP A 117 1.10 18.66 -6.39
C ASP A 117 2.61 18.51 -6.26
N VAL A 118 3.07 18.32 -5.02
CA VAL A 118 4.47 18.00 -4.73
C VAL A 118 4.69 16.54 -5.13
N THR A 119 5.13 16.33 -6.37
CA THR A 119 5.85 15.12 -6.73
C THR A 119 7.12 15.08 -5.88
N LEU A 120 7.06 14.37 -4.75
CA LEU A 120 8.21 14.08 -3.91
C LEU A 120 9.21 13.27 -4.75
N ASP A 121 10.26 13.93 -5.23
CA ASP A 121 11.48 13.26 -5.69
C ASP A 121 12.04 12.47 -4.50
N GLU A 122 11.96 11.14 -4.59
CA GLU A 122 12.40 10.21 -3.56
C GLU A 122 13.94 10.21 -3.49
N VAL A 123 14.47 10.50 -2.30
CA VAL A 123 15.78 9.97 -1.89
C VAL A 123 15.55 8.46 -1.72
N GLU A 124 16.03 7.66 -2.67
CA GLU A 124 16.09 6.20 -2.55
C GLU A 124 16.83 5.86 -1.25
N PHE A 125 16.10 5.43 -0.23
CA PHE A 125 16.67 4.93 1.01
C PHE A 125 17.20 3.52 0.74
N ASP A 126 18.44 3.43 0.29
CA ASP A 126 19.14 2.21 -0.13
C ASP A 126 19.50 1.26 1.02
N GLY A 127 18.86 1.43 2.18
CA GLY A 127 18.92 0.53 3.33
C GLY A 127 18.07 -0.72 3.15
N GLY A 128 18.12 -1.36 1.98
CA GLY A 128 17.64 -2.73 1.87
C GLY A 128 18.64 -3.64 2.60
N LEU A 129 18.18 -4.51 3.50
CA LEU A 129 19.00 -5.63 3.97
C LEU A 129 19.49 -6.36 2.72
N ALA A 130 20.78 -6.24 2.39
CA ALA A 130 21.35 -6.83 1.19
C ALA A 130 21.22 -8.36 1.31
N ILE A 131 20.25 -8.93 0.59
CA ILE A 131 20.00 -10.38 0.61
C ILE A 131 21.15 -11.13 -0.08
N ASP A 132 21.95 -10.42 -0.88
CA ASP A 132 23.08 -10.94 -1.62
C ASP A 132 24.15 -11.46 -0.67
N GLY A 133 24.06 -12.76 -0.37
CA GLY A 133 25.00 -13.49 0.48
C GLY A 133 24.34 -14.41 1.51
N ILE A 134 23.05 -14.24 1.82
CA ILE A 134 22.38 -15.05 2.86
C ILE A 134 22.03 -16.44 2.33
N LEU A 135 21.43 -16.51 1.13
CA LEU A 135 21.05 -17.77 0.49
C LEU A 135 21.58 -17.86 -0.93
N SER A 136 22.14 -19.03 -1.26
CA SER A 136 22.70 -19.33 -2.58
C SER A 136 21.61 -19.69 -3.59
N ASP A 137 21.93 -19.66 -4.89
CA ASP A 137 21.02 -20.17 -5.91
C ASP A 137 20.88 -21.71 -5.85
N GLU A 138 21.89 -22.40 -5.29
CA GLU A 138 21.88 -23.86 -5.09
C GLU A 138 20.80 -24.29 -4.10
N ASP A 139 20.62 -23.49 -3.04
CA ASP A 139 19.66 -23.67 -1.96
C ASP A 139 18.21 -23.88 -2.44
N PHE A 140 17.88 -23.44 -3.66
CA PHE A 140 16.53 -23.49 -4.25
C PHE A 140 16.48 -24.18 -5.62
N SER A 141 17.62 -24.64 -6.13
CA SER A 141 17.73 -25.26 -7.45
C SER A 141 16.83 -26.50 -7.60
N PHE A 142 16.58 -27.22 -6.50
CA PHE A 142 15.71 -28.40 -6.44
C PHE A 142 14.21 -28.07 -6.53
N ILE A 143 13.78 -26.88 -6.08
CA ILE A 143 12.36 -26.48 -6.05
C ILE A 143 11.88 -26.12 -7.46
N ILE A 144 12.73 -25.49 -8.24
CA ILE A 144 12.32 -24.81 -9.48
C ILE A 144 12.30 -25.75 -10.69
N LYS A 145 13.18 -26.76 -10.73
CA LYS A 145 13.36 -27.59 -11.94
C LYS A 145 12.09 -28.38 -12.31
N ASP A 146 11.23 -28.73 -11.35
CA ASP A 146 10.11 -29.64 -11.61
C ASP A 146 8.71 -29.09 -11.32
N ARG A 147 8.57 -27.83 -10.88
CA ARG A 147 7.31 -27.42 -10.23
C ARG A 147 6.69 -26.14 -10.81
N PRO A 148 5.94 -26.22 -11.93
CA PRO A 148 5.29 -25.09 -12.58
C PRO A 148 4.14 -24.44 -11.78
N HIS A 149 3.77 -25.00 -10.61
CA HIS A 149 2.60 -24.57 -9.86
C HIS A 149 2.76 -23.18 -9.22
N PHE A 150 3.94 -22.83 -8.70
CA PHE A 150 4.19 -21.50 -8.09
C PHE A 150 3.94 -20.35 -9.06
N LYS A 151 4.29 -20.55 -10.34
CA LYS A 151 4.09 -19.55 -11.41
C LYS A 151 2.62 -19.34 -11.79
N ASN A 152 1.70 -20.14 -11.25
CA ASN A 152 0.27 -19.96 -11.45
C ASN A 152 -0.39 -19.17 -10.32
N TYR A 153 0.31 -18.88 -9.23
CA TYR A 153 -0.14 -17.98 -8.17
C TYR A 153 0.30 -16.55 -8.47
N ALA A 154 -0.52 -15.57 -8.08
CA ALA A 154 -0.07 -14.20 -7.87
C ALA A 154 0.24 -14.01 -6.39
N TYR A 155 1.34 -13.34 -6.07
CA TYR A 155 1.75 -13.05 -4.70
C TYR A 155 1.46 -11.57 -4.42
N LEU A 156 0.71 -11.29 -3.36
CA LEU A 156 0.37 -9.94 -2.95
C LEU A 156 0.91 -9.72 -1.54
N ILE A 157 1.80 -8.74 -1.37
CA ILE A 157 2.29 -8.28 -0.07
C ILE A 157 1.61 -6.96 0.24
N VAL A 158 0.93 -6.88 1.38
CA VAL A 158 0.29 -5.67 1.87
C VAL A 158 1.04 -5.19 3.09
N THR A 159 1.43 -3.92 3.10
CA THR A 159 2.11 -3.27 4.22
C THR A 159 1.53 -1.87 4.47
N TYR A 160 1.87 -1.28 5.59
CA TYR A 160 1.46 0.04 6.07
C TYR A 160 2.68 0.76 6.66
N HIS A 161 2.55 2.05 6.89
CA HIS A 161 3.59 2.87 7.49
C HIS A 161 4.09 2.29 8.82
N LYS A 162 5.40 2.02 8.95
CA LYS A 162 6.03 1.34 10.11
C LYS A 162 5.53 -0.07 10.44
N SER A 163 4.86 -0.76 9.51
CA SER A 163 4.52 -2.19 9.61
C SER A 163 5.39 -3.11 8.73
N GLY A 164 6.57 -2.62 8.32
CA GLY A 164 7.57 -3.43 7.64
C GLY A 164 7.71 -3.14 6.14
N HIS A 165 7.80 -1.88 5.74
CA HIS A 165 8.08 -1.50 4.34
C HIS A 165 9.37 -2.17 3.84
N ALA A 166 10.51 -2.00 4.52
CA ALA A 166 11.76 -2.66 4.17
C ALA A 166 11.61 -4.21 4.13
N LEU A 167 10.92 -4.79 5.12
CA LEU A 167 10.65 -6.22 5.15
C LEU A 167 9.83 -6.67 3.93
N SER A 168 8.82 -5.93 3.50
CA SER A 168 8.01 -6.26 2.33
C SER A 168 8.85 -6.33 1.05
N HIS A 169 9.83 -5.43 0.90
CA HIS A 169 10.79 -5.44 -0.21
C HIS A 169 11.71 -6.65 -0.12
N THR A 170 12.21 -6.94 1.07
CA THR A 170 13.03 -8.12 1.33
C THR A 170 12.28 -9.41 0.93
N LEU A 171 11.06 -9.61 1.44
CA LEU A 171 10.24 -10.77 1.11
C LEU A 171 9.88 -10.85 -0.39
N ALA A 172 9.60 -9.72 -1.03
CA ALA A 172 9.35 -9.67 -2.46
C ALA A 172 10.58 -10.12 -3.25
N ASN A 173 11.76 -9.64 -2.89
CA ASN A 173 13.03 -10.04 -3.51
C ASN A 173 13.30 -11.53 -3.33
N TYR A 174 13.05 -12.09 -2.14
CA TYR A 174 13.06 -13.54 -1.91
C TYR A 174 12.15 -14.26 -2.92
N LEU A 175 10.87 -13.89 -3.00
CA LEU A 175 9.93 -14.54 -3.92
C LEU A 175 10.36 -14.41 -5.39
N MET A 176 10.82 -13.24 -5.82
CA MET A 176 11.23 -13.01 -7.20
C MET A 176 12.44 -13.86 -7.60
N ARG A 177 13.49 -13.83 -6.78
CA ARG A 177 14.73 -14.58 -7.02
C ARG A 177 14.45 -16.08 -7.02
N TYR A 178 13.84 -16.60 -5.96
CA TYR A 178 13.75 -18.03 -5.73
C TYR A 178 12.63 -18.73 -6.48
N LEU A 179 11.53 -18.04 -6.79
CA LEU A 179 10.47 -18.63 -7.61
C LEU A 179 10.60 -18.25 -9.10
N LYS A 180 11.65 -17.52 -9.48
CA LYS A 180 11.87 -16.94 -10.82
C LYS A 180 10.61 -16.23 -11.31
N LEU A 181 10.01 -15.43 -10.44
CA LEU A 181 8.80 -14.68 -10.73
C LEU A 181 9.16 -13.40 -11.46
N LYS A 182 8.23 -12.90 -12.26
CA LYS A 182 8.38 -11.58 -12.83
C LYS A 182 8.11 -10.55 -11.74
N LYS A 183 8.98 -9.56 -11.63
CA LYS A 183 8.62 -8.29 -10.99
C LYS A 183 7.55 -7.65 -11.85
N THR A 184 6.29 -7.79 -11.47
CA THR A 184 5.32 -6.75 -11.81
C THR A 184 5.74 -5.55 -10.97
N MET A 185 5.86 -4.38 -11.61
CA MET A 185 6.34 -3.15 -10.96
C MET A 185 5.77 -3.01 -9.55
N PHE A 186 6.56 -2.41 -8.65
CA PHE A 186 6.02 -1.74 -7.49
C PHE A 186 5.01 -0.72 -8.00
N SER A 187 3.76 -1.14 -8.19
CA SER A 187 2.67 -0.21 -8.30
C SER A 187 2.50 0.29 -6.89
N LYS A 188 3.26 1.35 -6.55
CA LYS A 188 2.74 2.37 -5.65
C LYS A 188 1.43 2.75 -6.33
N VAL A 189 0.36 2.08 -5.91
CA VAL A 189 -0.95 2.32 -6.50
C VAL A 189 -1.15 3.79 -6.22
N GLU A 190 -1.18 4.62 -7.26
CA GLU A 190 -1.47 6.04 -7.09
C GLU A 190 -2.74 6.08 -6.26
N ARG A 191 -2.64 6.65 -5.05
CA ARG A 191 -3.68 6.52 -4.00
C ARG A 191 -5.02 7.11 -4.44
N HIS A 192 -5.06 7.77 -5.60
CA HIS A 192 -6.24 8.41 -6.17
C HIS A 192 -6.92 7.59 -7.29
N ASP A 193 -6.34 6.45 -7.70
CA ASP A 193 -6.83 5.63 -8.81
C ASP A 193 -7.76 4.50 -8.31
N PHE A 194 -8.98 4.85 -7.92
CA PHE A 194 -10.03 3.83 -7.76
C PHE A 194 -10.36 3.18 -9.11
N VAL A 195 -10.63 1.86 -9.12
CA VAL A 195 -11.00 1.13 -10.35
C VAL A 195 -12.21 1.76 -11.06
N SER A 196 -13.10 2.38 -10.28
CA SER A 196 -14.10 3.36 -10.73
C SER A 196 -14.67 4.07 -9.50
N ASP A 197 -15.38 5.18 -9.70
CA ASP A 197 -16.12 5.87 -8.62
C ASP A 197 -17.13 4.93 -7.91
N THR A 198 -17.58 3.87 -8.61
CA THR A 198 -18.48 2.83 -8.07
C THR A 198 -17.76 1.65 -7.39
N VAL A 199 -16.43 1.56 -7.52
CA VAL A 199 -15.58 0.49 -7.00
C VAL A 199 -14.46 1.19 -6.21
N ARG A 200 -14.79 1.56 -4.97
CA ARG A 200 -13.91 2.20 -3.97
C ARG A 200 -12.74 1.30 -3.50
N CYS A 201 -12.18 0.49 -4.40
CA CYS A 201 -11.04 -0.37 -4.14
C CYS A 201 -9.84 0.11 -4.97
N SER A 202 -8.66 0.13 -4.35
CA SER A 202 -7.39 0.38 -5.03
C SER A 202 -7.24 -0.52 -6.26
N LYS A 203 -6.91 0.09 -7.39
CA LYS A 203 -6.61 -0.64 -8.62
C LYS A 203 -5.36 -1.48 -8.44
N MET A 204 -5.45 -2.76 -8.78
CA MET A 204 -4.29 -3.65 -8.80
C MET A 204 -4.39 -4.64 -9.95
N SER A 205 -3.23 -5.12 -10.42
CA SER A 205 -3.15 -6.19 -11.41
C SER A 205 -2.36 -7.36 -10.84
N LEU A 206 -3.06 -8.42 -10.47
CA LEU A 206 -2.46 -9.63 -9.92
C LEU A 206 -2.28 -10.68 -11.02
N VAL A 207 -1.15 -10.63 -11.70
CA VAL A 207 -0.77 -11.54 -12.78
C VAL A 207 -0.18 -12.84 -12.20
N PRO A 208 -0.56 -14.04 -12.70
CA PRO A 208 0.07 -15.28 -12.25
C PRO A 208 1.57 -15.28 -12.57
N GLY A 209 2.37 -15.68 -11.57
CA GLY A 209 3.82 -15.73 -11.66
C GLY A 209 4.48 -14.38 -11.38
N SER A 210 3.81 -13.51 -10.62
CA SER A 210 4.32 -12.21 -10.22
C SER A 210 4.14 -11.94 -8.73
N VAL A 211 4.95 -11.01 -8.22
CA VAL A 211 4.86 -10.47 -6.86
C VAL A 211 4.44 -9.01 -6.97
N THR A 212 3.49 -8.59 -6.16
CA THR A 212 3.00 -7.22 -6.06
C THR A 212 3.09 -6.79 -4.60
N VAL A 213 3.73 -5.65 -4.33
CA VAL A 213 3.74 -5.03 -3.00
C VAL A 213 2.85 -3.81 -3.08
N ILE A 214 1.92 -3.65 -2.14
CA ILE A 214 1.03 -2.49 -2.04
C ILE A 214 1.11 -1.92 -0.63
N GLU A 215 1.34 -0.62 -0.53
CA GLU A 215 1.36 0.10 0.73
C GLU A 215 0.01 0.78 0.99
N ALA A 216 -0.54 0.51 2.17
CA ALA A 216 -1.79 1.05 2.69
C ALA A 216 -2.93 1.05 1.65
N PRO A 217 -3.26 -0.12 1.08
CA PRO A 217 -4.31 -0.19 0.08
C PRO A 217 -5.67 0.16 0.69
N GLU A 218 -6.49 0.79 -0.14
CA GLU A 218 -7.83 1.26 0.15
C GLU A 218 -8.83 0.24 -0.42
N PHE A 219 -9.30 -0.71 0.38
CA PHE A 219 -10.21 -1.78 -0.06
C PHE A 219 -11.67 -1.56 0.31
N HIS A 220 -12.21 -0.38 0.03
CA HIS A 220 -13.57 0.03 0.46
C HIS A 220 -14.70 -0.46 -0.45
N CYS A 221 -14.43 -1.36 -1.39
CA CYS A 221 -15.49 -2.03 -2.14
C CYS A 221 -16.06 -3.21 -1.34
N ASN A 222 -17.26 -3.68 -1.69
CA ASN A 222 -17.84 -4.83 -1.01
C ASN A 222 -16.97 -6.10 -1.17
N ARG A 223 -17.10 -7.03 -0.22
CA ARG A 223 -16.31 -8.26 -0.16
C ARG A 223 -16.38 -9.10 -1.44
N GLU A 224 -17.52 -9.13 -2.13
CA GLU A 224 -17.68 -9.87 -3.38
C GLU A 224 -16.87 -9.23 -4.52
N LYS A 225 -16.87 -7.90 -4.61
CA LYS A 225 -16.07 -7.13 -5.56
C LYS A 225 -14.58 -7.29 -5.26
N LEU A 226 -14.16 -7.18 -4.00
CA LEU A 226 -12.76 -7.38 -3.61
C LEU A 226 -12.29 -8.81 -3.93
N ALA A 227 -13.09 -9.82 -3.59
CA ALA A 227 -12.79 -11.21 -3.96
C ALA A 227 -12.71 -11.39 -5.49
N ASN A 228 -13.59 -10.75 -6.25
CA ASN A 228 -13.53 -10.80 -7.71
C ASN A 228 -12.29 -10.11 -8.25
N LEU A 229 -11.90 -8.97 -7.69
CA LEU A 229 -10.71 -8.19 -8.09
C LEU A 229 -9.42 -8.97 -7.81
N LEU A 230 -9.28 -9.55 -6.61
CA LEU A 230 -8.14 -10.40 -6.26
C LEU A 230 -8.05 -11.63 -7.17
N MET A 231 -9.20 -12.26 -7.47
CA MET A 231 -9.26 -13.48 -8.28
C MET A 231 -9.34 -13.22 -9.78
N HIS A 232 -9.46 -11.97 -10.21
CA HIS A 232 -9.48 -11.61 -11.61
C HIS A 232 -8.14 -11.97 -12.25
N ASN A 233 -8.19 -12.37 -13.52
CA ASN A 233 -7.01 -12.76 -14.28
C ASN A 233 -7.00 -11.99 -15.59
N GLN A 234 -6.18 -10.94 -15.64
CA GLN A 234 -5.99 -10.11 -16.83
C GLN A 234 -5.07 -10.77 -17.87
N SER A 235 -4.39 -11.86 -17.49
CA SER A 235 -3.45 -12.58 -18.34
C SER A 235 -4.09 -13.77 -19.04
N LYS A 236 -3.55 -14.12 -20.21
CA LYS A 236 -3.86 -15.39 -20.91
C LYS A 236 -3.34 -16.61 -20.15
N LYS A 237 -2.38 -16.43 -19.22
CA LYS A 237 -1.84 -17.51 -18.40
C LYS A 237 -2.86 -17.99 -17.37
N LYS A 238 -2.82 -19.28 -17.01
CA LYS A 238 -3.72 -19.84 -16.01
C LYS A 238 -3.35 -19.34 -14.60
N LYS A 239 -4.26 -18.60 -13.95
CA LYS A 239 -4.13 -18.22 -12.53
C LYS A 239 -4.87 -19.21 -11.63
N TRP A 240 -4.15 -19.83 -10.70
CA TRP A 240 -4.67 -20.79 -9.71
C TRP A 240 -5.07 -20.10 -8.41
N GLY A 241 -4.56 -18.91 -8.13
CA GLY A 241 -4.94 -18.24 -6.90
C GLY A 241 -4.14 -17.01 -6.59
N VAL A 242 -4.34 -16.52 -5.38
CA VAL A 242 -3.55 -15.45 -4.77
C VAL A 242 -2.99 -15.96 -3.45
N LYS A 243 -1.69 -15.75 -3.23
CA LYS A 243 -1.06 -15.87 -1.92
C LYS A 243 -0.86 -14.46 -1.35
N LEU A 244 -1.64 -14.12 -0.33
CA LEU A 244 -1.66 -12.82 0.34
C LEU A 244 -0.77 -12.88 1.59
N ILE A 245 0.24 -12.03 1.64
CA ILE A 245 1.11 -11.81 2.79
C ILE A 245 0.75 -10.45 3.38
N HIS A 246 0.11 -10.44 4.54
CA HIS A 246 -0.34 -9.22 5.20
C HIS A 246 0.63 -8.88 6.33
N LEU A 247 1.47 -7.87 6.10
CA LEU A 247 2.35 -7.34 7.15
C LEU A 247 1.54 -6.37 8.01
N VAL A 248 1.50 -6.65 9.30
CA VAL A 248 0.75 -5.87 10.30
C VAL A 248 1.65 -5.54 11.46
N ARG A 249 1.21 -4.66 12.34
CA ARG A 249 1.91 -4.33 13.57
C ARG A 249 0.92 -4.02 14.66
N ASN A 250 1.29 -4.23 15.92
CA ASN A 250 0.50 -3.73 17.03
C ASN A 250 0.29 -2.20 16.85
N PRO A 251 -0.95 -1.68 16.96
CA PRO A 251 -1.22 -0.28 16.68
C PRO A 251 -0.43 0.66 17.60
N PHE A 252 -0.22 0.30 18.87
CA PHE A 252 0.58 1.10 19.81
C PHE A 252 2.06 1.09 19.43
N SER A 253 2.62 -0.08 19.14
CA SER A 253 4.01 -0.21 18.68
C SER A 253 4.25 0.53 17.36
N MET A 254 3.27 0.53 16.46
CA MET A 254 3.29 1.28 15.21
C MET A 254 3.31 2.80 15.45
N ALA A 255 2.48 3.29 16.37
CA ALA A 255 2.42 4.71 16.76
C ALA A 255 3.72 5.19 17.43
N VAL A 256 4.28 4.40 18.37
CA VAL A 256 5.58 4.71 18.99
C VAL A 256 6.70 4.73 17.96
N SER A 257 6.75 3.69 17.10
CA SER A 257 7.76 3.63 16.05
C SER A 257 7.64 4.78 15.05
N ASN A 258 6.44 5.29 14.81
CA ASN A 258 6.20 6.46 13.98
C ASN A 258 6.74 7.74 14.65
N TYR A 259 6.40 7.97 15.91
CA TYR A 259 6.86 9.13 16.68
C TYR A 259 8.38 9.17 16.83
N LEU A 260 8.98 8.06 17.31
CA LEU A 260 10.41 7.95 17.49
C LEU A 260 11.19 8.03 16.17
N TYR A 261 10.56 7.69 15.05
CA TYR A 261 11.20 7.81 13.75
C TYR A 261 11.26 9.27 13.26
N HIS A 262 10.15 9.98 13.30
CA HIS A 262 10.06 11.32 12.73
C HIS A 262 10.66 12.43 13.60
N ARG A 263 10.80 12.21 14.91
CA ARG A 263 11.39 13.19 15.85
C ARG A 263 12.92 13.20 15.89
N GLN A 264 13.58 12.37 15.09
CA GLN A 264 15.04 12.26 15.08
C GLN A 264 15.69 13.51 14.52
N ASP A 265 16.93 13.78 14.92
CA ASP A 265 17.73 14.88 14.38
C ASP A 265 19.05 14.33 13.78
N PRO A 266 19.25 14.42 12.46
CA PRO A 266 18.27 14.84 11.46
C PRO A 266 17.11 13.84 11.32
N THR A 267 15.94 14.32 10.90
CA THR A 267 14.80 13.44 10.61
C THR A 267 15.03 12.72 9.29
N PRO A 268 14.75 11.41 9.17
CA PRO A 268 15.02 10.68 7.93
C PRO A 268 14.12 11.08 6.75
N GLU A 269 12.97 11.71 7.00
CA GLU A 269 11.94 11.97 5.99
C GLU A 269 11.65 13.47 5.84
N PRO A 270 12.10 14.13 4.74
CA PRO A 270 12.00 15.58 4.59
C PRO A 270 10.58 16.16 4.67
N PHE A 271 9.55 15.36 4.36
CA PHE A 271 8.16 15.82 4.37
C PHE A 271 7.71 16.32 5.75
N VAL A 272 8.35 15.90 6.85
CA VAL A 272 7.95 16.36 8.19
C VAL A 272 8.22 17.86 8.41
N HIS A 273 9.02 18.49 7.56
CA HIS A 273 9.26 19.94 7.62
C HIS A 273 8.18 20.76 6.93
N THR A 274 7.44 20.18 5.98
CA THR A 274 6.48 20.91 5.13
C THR A 274 5.05 20.44 5.30
N LYS A 275 4.83 19.24 5.81
CA LYS A 275 3.50 18.62 5.92
C LYS A 275 2.70 19.18 7.11
N ASP A 276 1.42 19.45 6.87
CA ASP A 276 0.41 19.57 7.92
C ASP A 276 -0.02 18.16 8.40
N PRO A 277 0.26 17.78 9.66
CA PRO A 277 -0.08 16.46 10.18
C PRO A 277 -1.60 16.23 10.29
N CYS A 278 -2.39 17.29 10.48
CA CYS A 278 -3.84 17.22 10.68
C CYS A 278 -4.61 17.10 9.35
N SER A 279 -3.96 17.44 8.24
CA SER A 279 -4.51 17.28 6.88
C SER A 279 -4.69 15.82 6.46
N THR A 280 -4.00 14.85 7.08
CA THR A 280 -4.05 13.44 6.62
C THR A 280 -5.45 12.83 6.73
N LEU A 281 -6.22 13.21 7.76
CA LEU A 281 -7.59 12.72 7.97
C LEU A 281 -8.66 13.67 7.38
N THR A 282 -8.33 14.95 7.18
CA THR A 282 -9.29 16.00 6.81
C THR A 282 -9.17 16.49 5.38
N GLY A 283 -7.94 16.70 4.91
CA GLY A 283 -7.63 17.33 3.63
C GLY A 283 -7.39 16.35 2.49
N LYS A 284 -7.13 15.07 2.78
CA LYS A 284 -7.00 14.04 1.74
C LYS A 284 -8.36 13.55 1.28
N SER A 285 -8.88 14.22 0.25
CA SER A 285 -10.00 13.75 -0.56
C SER A 285 -9.58 12.55 -1.41
N LEU A 286 -10.27 11.44 -1.23
CA LEU A 286 -10.01 10.16 -1.90
C LEU A 286 -11.06 9.93 -2.99
N GLY A 287 -10.59 9.66 -4.21
CA GLY A 287 -11.43 9.53 -5.39
C GLY A 287 -12.07 10.85 -5.84
N LYS A 288 -12.85 10.80 -6.92
CA LYS A 288 -13.46 12.01 -7.52
C LYS A 288 -14.53 12.65 -6.66
N GLU A 289 -15.18 11.86 -5.80
CA GLU A 289 -16.24 12.34 -4.90
C GLU A 289 -15.67 12.96 -3.62
N GLY A 290 -14.35 12.93 -3.44
CA GLY A 290 -13.66 13.60 -2.34
C GLY A 290 -13.88 12.99 -0.97
N TYR A 291 -14.06 11.67 -0.90
CA TYR A 291 -14.26 10.95 0.37
C TYR A 291 -13.11 11.18 1.34
N LYS A 292 -13.43 11.33 2.63
CA LYS A 292 -12.44 11.30 3.70
C LYS A 292 -12.14 9.85 4.10
N VAL A 293 -10.98 9.63 4.71
CA VAL A 293 -10.58 8.32 5.26
C VAL A 293 -11.70 7.71 6.11
N ALA A 294 -12.28 8.51 7.00
CA ALA A 294 -13.36 8.08 7.88
C ALA A 294 -14.61 7.63 7.09
N ASP A 295 -14.98 8.28 5.98
CA ASP A 295 -16.14 7.87 5.16
C ASP A 295 -15.97 6.47 4.57
N LEU A 296 -14.71 6.07 4.36
CA LEU A 296 -14.34 4.84 3.70
C LEU A 296 -14.14 3.66 4.66
N VAL A 297 -13.59 3.91 5.85
CA VAL A 297 -13.29 2.84 6.83
C VAL A 297 -14.40 2.64 7.86
N THR A 298 -15.15 3.69 8.23
CA THR A 298 -16.21 3.60 9.25
C THR A 298 -17.25 2.50 8.92
N PRO A 299 -17.75 2.33 7.68
CA PRO A 299 -18.72 1.26 7.39
C PRO A 299 -18.23 -0.16 7.71
N VAL A 300 -16.92 -0.38 7.72
CA VAL A 300 -16.28 -1.64 8.09
C VAL A 300 -16.00 -1.69 9.60
N LEU A 301 -15.42 -0.62 10.16
CA LEU A 301 -14.97 -0.59 11.56
C LEU A 301 -16.11 -0.40 12.58
N SER A 302 -17.21 0.23 12.18
CA SER A 302 -18.33 0.55 13.06
C SER A 302 -19.42 -0.52 13.06
N HIS A 303 -19.30 -1.58 12.24
CA HIS A 303 -20.37 -2.56 12.09
C HIS A 303 -20.33 -3.60 13.23
N PRO A 304 -21.24 -3.53 14.22
CA PRO A 304 -21.25 -4.47 15.33
C PRO A 304 -21.75 -5.80 14.76
N GLY A 305 -20.87 -6.78 14.67
CA GLY A 305 -21.21 -8.09 14.10
C GLY A 305 -20.64 -8.38 12.71
N MET A 306 -19.62 -7.65 12.26
CA MET A 306 -18.54 -8.30 11.48
C MET A 306 -17.91 -9.39 12.35
N THR A 307 -18.65 -10.47 12.51
CA THR A 307 -18.29 -11.62 13.33
C THR A 307 -17.29 -12.43 12.53
N VAL A 308 -16.09 -12.53 13.06
CA VAL A 308 -15.13 -13.52 12.60
C VAL A 308 -15.70 -14.88 12.97
N ARG A 309 -16.27 -15.60 12.00
CA ARG A 309 -16.85 -16.93 12.23
C ARG A 309 -15.74 -17.92 12.52
N MET A 310 -15.51 -18.22 13.80
CA MET A 310 -14.73 -19.39 14.20
C MET A 310 -15.58 -20.66 14.04
N LYS A 311 -15.07 -21.66 13.32
CA LYS A 311 -15.72 -22.98 13.26
C LYS A 311 -15.72 -23.59 14.67
N GLY A 312 -16.90 -23.72 15.29
CA GLY A 312 -17.11 -24.52 16.49
C GLY A 312 -17.00 -23.80 17.84
N ILE A 313 -16.64 -22.51 17.88
CA ILE A 313 -16.62 -21.72 19.11
C ILE A 313 -17.68 -20.61 18.96
N LYS A 314 -18.56 -20.44 19.97
CA LYS A 314 -19.48 -19.30 20.02
C LYS A 314 -18.65 -18.04 19.83
N THR A 315 -18.84 -17.38 18.69
CA THR A 315 -18.13 -16.17 18.29
C THR A 315 -18.11 -15.19 19.46
N LEU A 316 -16.93 -14.74 19.89
CA LEU A 316 -16.80 -13.47 20.60
C LEU A 316 -17.20 -12.41 19.58
N SER A 317 -18.50 -12.22 19.39
CA SER A 317 -18.99 -11.01 18.77
C SER A 317 -18.58 -9.90 19.73
N SER A 318 -17.50 -9.19 19.44
CA SER A 318 -17.33 -7.87 20.03
C SER A 318 -18.62 -7.12 19.66
N ARG A 319 -19.50 -6.94 20.66
CA ARG A 319 -20.71 -6.14 20.49
C ARG A 319 -20.35 -4.68 20.29
N THR A 320 -19.11 -4.32 20.62
CA THR A 320 -18.57 -2.98 20.52
C THR A 320 -17.97 -2.78 19.13
N PRO A 321 -18.33 -1.69 18.42
CA PRO A 321 -17.64 -1.30 17.20
C PRO A 321 -16.15 -1.08 17.49
N ILE A 322 -15.29 -1.36 16.50
CA ILE A 322 -13.85 -1.10 16.65
C ILE A 322 -13.61 0.41 16.71
N MET A 323 -14.27 1.14 15.81
CA MET A 323 -14.24 2.59 15.74
C MET A 323 -15.54 3.13 15.15
N GLU A 324 -15.99 4.26 15.67
CA GLU A 324 -17.10 5.04 15.13
C GLU A 324 -16.60 6.30 14.41
N ARG A 325 -17.51 7.01 13.72
CA ARG A 325 -17.15 8.27 13.05
C ARG A 325 -16.65 9.32 14.06
N GLY A 326 -17.32 9.42 15.22
CA GLY A 326 -16.94 10.37 16.26
C GLY A 326 -15.51 10.19 16.76
N ASP A 327 -14.93 8.99 16.67
CA ASP A 327 -13.54 8.77 17.06
C ASP A 327 -12.57 9.43 16.08
N PHE A 328 -12.87 9.42 14.78
CA PHE A 328 -12.06 10.15 13.79
C PHE A 328 -12.16 11.66 14.00
N ASP A 329 -13.34 12.18 14.33
CA ASP A 329 -13.54 13.60 14.59
C ASP A 329 -12.74 14.04 15.83
N LYS A 330 -12.77 13.26 16.93
CA LYS A 330 -11.94 13.48 18.12
C LYS A 330 -10.44 13.46 17.81
N ILE A 331 -9.97 12.55 16.95
CA ILE A 331 -8.55 12.49 16.55
C ILE A 331 -8.13 13.75 15.78
N VAL A 332 -9.01 14.23 14.89
CA VAL A 332 -8.78 15.46 14.13
C VAL A 332 -8.75 16.68 15.06
N GLU A 333 -9.72 16.80 15.95
CA GLU A 333 -9.79 17.87 16.96
C GLU A 333 -8.54 17.86 17.85
N ASP A 334 -8.11 16.67 18.30
CA ASP A 334 -6.91 16.53 19.11
C ASP A 334 -5.66 16.98 18.36
N CYS A 335 -5.54 16.62 17.08
CA CYS A 335 -4.44 17.06 16.24
C CYS A 335 -4.35 18.59 16.16
N TYR A 336 -5.47 19.25 15.84
CA TYR A 336 -5.51 20.72 15.76
C TYR A 336 -5.28 21.37 17.12
N SER A 337 -5.68 20.73 18.22
CA SER A 337 -5.41 21.24 19.57
C SER A 337 -3.91 21.24 19.94
N LEU A 338 -3.10 20.44 19.24
CA LEU A 338 -1.65 20.30 19.48
C LEU A 338 -0.82 21.06 18.43
N TYR A 339 -1.27 21.09 17.17
CA TYR A 339 -0.51 21.67 16.06
C TYR A 339 -0.77 23.17 15.91
N ARG A 340 0.30 23.97 15.94
CA ARG A 340 0.31 25.45 15.80
C ARG A 340 -0.55 26.24 16.80
N THR A 341 -1.01 25.61 17.88
CA THR A 341 -1.78 26.25 18.96
C THR A 341 -0.96 26.48 20.24
N LYS A 342 0.23 25.89 20.33
CA LYS A 342 1.08 25.98 21.52
C LYS A 342 1.96 27.24 21.46
N PRO A 343 2.12 27.97 22.58
CA PRO A 343 2.96 29.16 22.64
C PRO A 343 4.38 28.91 22.12
N GLY A 344 4.81 29.70 21.14
CA GLY A 344 6.15 29.60 20.53
C GLY A 344 6.27 28.54 19.42
N LEU A 345 5.18 27.85 19.07
CA LEU A 345 5.14 26.85 18.00
C LEU A 345 4.08 27.18 16.92
N GLU A 346 3.57 28.41 16.88
CA GLU A 346 2.50 28.86 15.98
C GLU A 346 2.90 28.77 14.50
N SER A 347 4.16 29.08 14.19
CA SER A 347 4.74 28.99 12.85
C SER A 347 5.63 27.75 12.65
N ALA A 348 5.75 26.90 13.67
CA ALA A 348 6.65 25.75 13.63
C ALA A 348 6.17 24.67 12.66
N SER A 349 7.14 24.01 12.03
CA SER A 349 6.93 22.81 11.22
C SER A 349 6.49 21.62 12.07
N TYR A 350 5.91 20.60 11.44
CA TYR A 350 5.54 19.37 12.15
C TYR A 350 6.74 18.73 12.85
N TYR A 351 7.91 18.72 12.21
CA TYR A 351 9.16 18.29 12.83
C TYR A 351 9.49 19.02 14.14
N GLU A 352 9.44 20.35 14.12
CA GLU A 352 9.74 21.17 15.30
C GLU A 352 8.72 20.94 16.42
N HIS A 353 7.45 20.72 16.08
CA HIS A 353 6.44 20.26 17.04
C HIS A 353 6.82 18.93 17.69
N LEU A 354 7.22 17.92 16.91
CA LEU A 354 7.62 16.62 17.46
C LEU A 354 8.86 16.68 18.38
N ARG A 355 9.72 17.68 18.18
CA ARG A 355 10.93 17.91 18.99
C ARG A 355 10.64 18.70 20.27
N SER A 356 9.72 19.66 20.20
CA SER A 356 9.48 20.64 21.26
C SER A 356 8.32 20.29 22.19
N LEU A 357 7.33 19.53 21.72
CA LEU A 357 6.21 19.09 22.56
C LEU A 357 6.66 18.09 23.63
N PRO A 358 6.00 18.05 24.80
CA PRO A 358 6.16 16.92 25.73
C PRO A 358 5.92 15.59 25.03
N ASN A 359 6.69 14.56 25.39
CA ASN A 359 6.63 13.24 24.76
C ASN A 359 5.20 12.68 24.63
N THR A 360 4.35 12.89 25.64
CA THR A 360 2.96 12.44 25.69
C THR A 360 2.05 13.20 24.70
N GLU A 361 2.35 14.46 24.38
CA GLU A 361 1.66 15.26 23.37
C GLU A 361 2.22 15.00 21.97
N GLY A 362 3.56 14.94 21.83
CA GLY A 362 4.23 14.67 20.56
C GLY A 362 3.83 13.32 19.96
N ILE A 363 3.69 12.28 20.79
CA ILE A 363 3.20 10.98 20.29
C ILE A 363 1.75 11.04 19.83
N ARG A 364 0.87 11.82 20.48
CA ARG A 364 -0.52 11.99 20.05
C ARG A 364 -0.60 12.68 18.71
N LEU A 365 0.14 13.79 18.54
CA LEU A 365 0.25 14.50 17.27
C LEU A 365 0.77 13.58 16.15
N SER A 366 1.85 12.83 16.43
CA SER A 366 2.40 11.87 15.47
C SER A 366 1.42 10.75 15.14
N THR A 367 0.65 10.28 16.12
CA THR A 367 -0.34 9.22 15.94
C THR A 367 -1.48 9.69 15.05
N ALA A 368 -1.98 10.92 15.28
CA ALA A 368 -3.00 11.54 14.43
C ALA A 368 -2.57 11.59 12.95
N ASP A 369 -1.32 12.03 12.70
CA ASP A 369 -0.77 12.14 11.33
C ASP A 369 -0.84 10.84 10.52
N LYS A 370 -0.59 9.70 11.17
CA LYS A 370 -0.55 8.39 10.49
C LYS A 370 -1.73 7.49 10.85
N PHE A 371 -2.76 8.02 11.50
CA PHE A 371 -3.88 7.21 11.96
C PHE A 371 -4.63 6.51 10.82
N SER A 372 -4.66 7.11 9.63
CA SER A 372 -5.24 6.47 8.43
C SER A 372 -4.60 5.12 8.12
N HIS A 373 -3.29 4.96 8.31
CA HIS A 373 -2.61 3.68 8.09
C HIS A 373 -3.03 2.62 9.13
N ILE A 374 -3.24 3.01 10.38
CA ILE A 374 -3.74 2.13 11.45
C ILE A 374 -5.18 1.69 11.12
N ALA A 375 -6.03 2.64 10.71
CA ALA A 375 -7.40 2.36 10.32
C ALA A 375 -7.50 1.46 9.08
N TYR A 376 -6.68 1.69 8.04
CA TYR A 376 -6.61 0.82 6.87
C TYR A 376 -6.15 -0.59 7.23
N MET A 377 -5.17 -0.73 8.12
CA MET A 377 -4.71 -2.04 8.59
C MET A 377 -5.86 -2.81 9.24
N ALA A 378 -6.59 -2.19 10.17
CA ALA A 378 -7.75 -2.79 10.83
C ALA A 378 -8.87 -3.15 9.84
N SER A 379 -9.20 -2.25 8.92
CA SER A 379 -10.22 -2.46 7.91
C SER A 379 -9.85 -3.63 6.98
N ASN A 380 -8.61 -3.67 6.50
CA ASN A 380 -8.13 -4.71 5.59
C ASN A 380 -8.04 -6.08 6.27
N MET A 381 -7.70 -6.14 7.56
CA MET A 381 -7.76 -7.36 8.37
C MET A 381 -9.15 -8.01 8.30
N LEU A 382 -10.21 -7.23 8.54
CA LEU A 382 -11.61 -7.69 8.45
C LEU A 382 -12.03 -8.04 7.01
N LEU A 383 -11.62 -7.22 6.04
CA LEU A 383 -11.99 -7.45 4.64
C LEU A 383 -11.37 -8.73 4.07
N PHE A 384 -10.12 -9.03 4.41
CA PHE A 384 -9.48 -10.27 3.95
C PHE A 384 -10.13 -11.52 4.54
N ASP A 385 -10.65 -11.45 5.77
CA ASP A 385 -11.46 -12.53 6.35
C ASP A 385 -12.69 -12.81 5.50
N HIS A 386 -13.46 -11.77 5.20
CA HIS A 386 -14.66 -11.93 4.41
C HIS A 386 -14.40 -12.36 2.98
N VAL A 387 -13.31 -11.89 2.37
CA VAL A 387 -12.89 -12.38 1.06
C VAL A 387 -12.63 -13.89 1.14
N THR A 388 -11.93 -14.34 2.18
CA THR A 388 -11.66 -15.77 2.41
C THR A 388 -12.95 -16.56 2.55
N ASP A 389 -13.93 -16.06 3.33
CA ASP A 389 -15.26 -16.67 3.46
C ASP A 389 -16.00 -16.76 2.13
N VAL A 390 -15.99 -15.68 1.34
CA VAL A 390 -16.63 -15.64 0.01
C VAL A 390 -15.99 -16.66 -0.92
N VAL A 391 -14.67 -16.79 -0.92
CA VAL A 391 -13.96 -17.76 -1.76
C VAL A 391 -14.26 -19.20 -1.31
N ASN A 392 -14.24 -19.47 0.00
CA ASN A 392 -14.57 -20.78 0.57
C ASN A 392 -16.02 -21.18 0.26
N LEU A 393 -16.98 -20.27 0.44
CA LEU A 393 -18.38 -20.54 0.10
C LEU A 393 -18.57 -20.87 -1.39
N ARG A 394 -17.84 -20.19 -2.28
CA ARG A 394 -17.85 -20.49 -3.73
C ARG A 394 -17.26 -21.88 -4.01
N LYS A 395 -16.21 -22.27 -3.30
CA LYS A 395 -15.60 -23.60 -3.38
C LYS A 395 -16.58 -24.69 -2.91
N ASP A 396 -17.22 -24.53 -1.76
CA ASP A 396 -18.21 -25.46 -1.22
C ASP A 396 -19.40 -25.65 -2.16
N LYS A 397 -19.95 -24.55 -2.70
CA LYS A 397 -21.06 -24.61 -3.67
C LYS A 397 -20.68 -25.33 -4.96
N ARG A 398 -19.41 -25.25 -5.37
CA ARG A 398 -18.88 -25.96 -6.54
C ARG A 398 -18.74 -27.46 -6.25
N GLU A 399 -18.16 -27.82 -5.10
CA GLU A 399 -17.98 -29.22 -4.70
C GLU A 399 -19.32 -29.96 -4.55
N ARG A 400 -20.36 -29.25 -4.10
CA ARG A 400 -21.73 -29.79 -4.04
C ARG A 400 -22.47 -29.83 -5.39
N GLY A 401 -21.83 -29.41 -6.50
CA GLY A 401 -22.47 -29.39 -7.83
C GLY A 401 -23.58 -28.35 -8.00
N ILE A 402 -23.80 -27.46 -7.01
CA ILE A 402 -24.84 -26.42 -7.04
C ILE A 402 -24.48 -25.33 -8.07
N ALA A 403 -23.19 -25.06 -8.24
CA ALA A 403 -22.70 -23.92 -9.00
C ALA A 403 -22.26 -24.30 -10.44
N LYS A 404 -23.21 -24.59 -11.35
CA LYS A 404 -22.91 -24.96 -12.76
C LYS A 404 -22.32 -23.83 -13.62
N LYS A 405 -22.41 -22.57 -13.18
CA LYS A 405 -22.13 -21.36 -13.99
C LYS A 405 -20.82 -20.64 -13.65
N TYR A 406 -19.90 -21.23 -12.89
CA TYR A 406 -18.60 -20.58 -12.61
C TYR A 406 -17.50 -21.13 -13.54
N PRO A 407 -17.22 -20.47 -14.68
CA PRO A 407 -16.19 -20.89 -15.60
C PRO A 407 -14.81 -20.61 -15.01
N ASN A 408 -14.23 -21.59 -14.31
CA ASN A 408 -12.79 -21.90 -14.16
C ASN A 408 -12.43 -22.48 -12.77
N ARG A 409 -11.91 -23.71 -12.82
CA ARG A 409 -10.79 -24.33 -12.08
C ARG A 409 -10.29 -23.64 -10.80
N ASN A 410 -10.33 -24.37 -9.68
CA ASN A 410 -9.54 -24.24 -8.43
C ASN A 410 -8.81 -22.89 -8.29
N ARG A 411 -9.59 -21.85 -7.98
CA ARG A 411 -9.12 -20.51 -7.72
C ARG A 411 -9.25 -20.28 -6.23
N ASP A 412 -8.13 -20.40 -5.53
CA ASP A 412 -8.08 -20.31 -4.07
C ASP A 412 -7.35 -19.02 -3.64
N ILE A 413 -7.74 -18.50 -2.48
CA ILE A 413 -7.01 -17.44 -1.79
C ILE A 413 -6.38 -18.03 -0.54
N TYR A 414 -5.08 -17.84 -0.41
CA TYR A 414 -4.33 -18.20 0.79
C TYR A 414 -3.84 -16.92 1.41
N ARG A 415 -3.95 -16.81 2.73
CA ARG A 415 -3.47 -15.66 3.48
C ARG A 415 -2.55 -16.10 4.60
N ILE A 416 -1.52 -15.30 4.85
CA ILE A 416 -0.80 -15.27 6.11
C ILE A 416 -0.70 -13.83 6.60
N THR A 417 -0.94 -13.65 7.90
CA THR A 417 -0.72 -12.40 8.63
C THR A 417 0.58 -12.52 9.42
N LEU A 418 1.49 -11.58 9.18
CA LEU A 418 2.83 -11.54 9.78
C LEU A 418 2.97 -10.26 10.61
N PRO A 419 2.90 -10.35 11.94
CA PRO A 419 3.13 -9.19 12.81
C PRO A 419 4.61 -8.82 12.80
N LEU A 420 4.90 -7.54 12.62
CA LEU A 420 6.26 -7.03 12.59
C LEU A 420 6.92 -7.13 13.98
N ASP A 421 6.16 -6.99 15.06
CA ASP A 421 6.70 -7.05 16.41
C ASP A 421 7.28 -8.46 16.69
N ASP A 422 6.54 -9.53 16.38
CA ASP A 422 7.08 -10.90 16.45
C ASP A 422 8.26 -11.12 15.51
N TRP A 423 8.27 -10.48 14.33
CA TRP A 423 9.41 -10.58 13.41
C TRP A 423 10.67 -9.96 14.02
N ILE A 424 10.53 -8.84 14.73
CA ILE A 424 11.65 -8.14 15.38
C ILE A 424 12.21 -8.98 16.53
N GLU A 425 11.34 -9.67 17.27
CA GLU A 425 11.68 -10.50 18.42
C GLU A 425 12.22 -11.88 18.01
N GLN A 426 11.59 -12.53 17.03
CA GLN A 426 11.85 -13.91 16.62
C GLN A 426 11.96 -14.03 15.08
N PRO A 427 12.93 -13.36 14.44
CA PRO A 427 13.04 -13.28 12.99
C PRO A 427 13.15 -14.65 12.31
N GLY A 428 13.83 -15.62 12.93
CA GLY A 428 13.93 -16.99 12.40
C GLY A 428 12.58 -17.70 12.38
N VAL A 429 11.84 -17.65 13.49
CA VAL A 429 10.53 -18.31 13.62
C VAL A 429 9.53 -17.76 12.60
N ILE A 430 9.44 -16.43 12.48
CA ILE A 430 8.48 -15.81 11.56
C ILE A 430 8.91 -16.00 10.10
N PHE A 431 10.22 -15.97 9.79
CA PHE A 431 10.70 -16.30 8.46
C PHE A 431 10.42 -17.77 8.07
N ARG A 432 10.58 -18.72 9.01
CA ARG A 432 10.18 -20.12 8.79
C ARG A 432 8.69 -20.24 8.52
N LYS A 433 7.84 -19.53 9.26
CA LYS A 433 6.37 -19.47 9.03
C LYS A 433 6.06 -18.94 7.63
N PHE A 434 6.79 -17.92 7.17
CA PHE A 434 6.69 -17.43 5.80
C PHE A 434 7.11 -18.49 4.77
N LEU A 435 8.24 -19.18 4.96
CA LEU A 435 8.68 -20.27 4.08
C LEU A 435 7.65 -21.39 4.02
N ASP A 436 7.07 -21.77 5.16
CA ASP A 436 6.02 -22.78 5.21
C ASP A 436 4.76 -22.36 4.45
N PHE A 437 4.32 -21.12 4.58
CA PHE A 437 3.20 -20.59 3.81
C PHE A 437 3.45 -20.62 2.29
N ILE A 438 4.67 -20.23 1.87
CA ILE A 438 5.03 -20.14 0.45
C ILE A 438 5.23 -21.52 -0.15
N PHE A 439 6.00 -22.38 0.51
CA PHE A 439 6.48 -23.64 -0.04
C PHE A 439 5.77 -24.88 0.52
N GLN A 440 5.14 -24.83 1.69
CA GLN A 440 4.41 -25.97 2.30
C GLN A 440 5.28 -27.25 2.28
N GLU A 441 4.71 -28.38 1.87
CA GLU A 441 5.41 -29.67 1.68
C GLU A 441 6.41 -29.68 0.51
N TYR A 442 6.45 -28.63 -0.31
CA TYR A 442 7.32 -28.54 -1.48
C TYR A 442 8.77 -28.17 -1.12
N MET A 443 9.01 -27.69 0.10
CA MET A 443 10.33 -27.50 0.67
C MET A 443 10.47 -28.41 1.89
N PRO A 444 11.51 -29.28 1.94
CA PRO A 444 11.81 -30.10 3.12
C PRO A 444 11.92 -29.26 4.40
N GLU A 445 11.51 -29.84 5.52
CA GLU A 445 11.40 -29.08 6.78
C GLU A 445 12.77 -28.67 7.34
N ASP A 446 13.76 -29.57 7.26
CA ASP A 446 15.17 -29.31 7.57
C ASP A 446 15.72 -28.13 6.75
N ARG A 447 15.32 -28.04 5.48
CA ARG A 447 15.68 -26.91 4.62
C ARG A 447 15.05 -25.60 5.09
N LYS A 448 13.76 -25.60 5.47
CA LYS A 448 13.12 -24.38 6.02
C LYS A 448 13.82 -23.93 7.29
N VAL A 449 14.19 -24.86 8.17
CA VAL A 449 14.91 -24.58 9.41
C VAL A 449 16.27 -23.95 9.13
N ASP A 450 17.11 -24.56 8.29
CA ASP A 450 18.43 -24.03 7.91
C ASP A 450 18.32 -22.61 7.33
N LEU A 451 17.41 -22.40 6.37
CA LEU A 451 17.20 -21.08 5.75
C LEU A 451 16.74 -20.03 6.77
N SER A 452 15.87 -20.40 7.70
CA SER A 452 15.39 -19.48 8.74
C SER A 452 16.46 -19.11 9.76
N GLN A 453 17.31 -20.04 10.15
CA GLN A 453 18.44 -19.78 11.06
C GLN A 453 19.49 -18.88 10.40
N ARG A 454 19.77 -19.06 9.10
CA ARG A 454 20.65 -18.16 8.34
C ARG A 454 20.09 -16.75 8.25
N TYR A 455 18.79 -16.63 7.96
CA TYR A 455 18.10 -15.34 7.94
C TYR A 455 18.17 -14.65 9.30
N GLU A 456 17.87 -15.35 10.39
CA GLU A 456 17.95 -14.83 11.76
C GLU A 456 19.35 -14.35 12.10
N SER A 457 20.37 -15.17 11.84
CA SER A 457 21.78 -14.81 12.08
C SER A 457 22.19 -13.55 11.31
N HIS A 458 21.73 -13.42 10.06
CA HIS A 458 21.95 -12.21 9.28
C HIS A 458 21.22 -11.00 9.86
N TYR A 459 19.93 -11.14 10.16
CA TYR A 459 19.10 -10.07 10.72
C TYR A 459 19.68 -9.54 12.03
N LEU A 460 20.10 -10.42 12.95
CA LEU A 460 20.69 -10.02 14.23
C LEU A 460 22.02 -9.27 14.05
N ARG A 461 22.88 -9.74 13.17
CA ARG A 461 24.14 -9.06 12.83
C ARG A 461 23.92 -7.68 12.19
N GLU A 462 22.97 -7.56 11.27
CA GLU A 462 22.60 -6.25 10.69
C GLU A 462 21.98 -5.34 11.75
N LYS A 463 21.15 -5.88 12.65
CA LYS A 463 20.57 -5.12 13.76
C LYS A 463 21.63 -4.60 14.75
N GLU A 464 22.73 -5.33 14.95
CA GLU A 464 23.87 -4.90 15.79
C GLU A 464 24.73 -3.83 15.13
N THR A 465 24.94 -3.96 13.82
CA THR A 465 25.79 -3.03 13.05
C THR A 465 25.05 -1.76 12.65
N TRP A 466 23.74 -1.84 12.46
CA TRP A 466 22.93 -0.69 12.14
C TRP A 466 22.61 0.10 13.40
N ASN A 467 23.03 1.35 13.40
CA ASN A 467 22.49 2.40 14.25
C ASN A 467 21.04 2.76 13.84
N HIS A 468 20.21 1.76 13.49
CA HIS A 468 18.81 2.00 13.20
C HIS A 468 18.13 2.44 14.48
N VAL A 469 17.57 3.64 14.51
CA VAL A 469 17.18 4.32 15.76
C VAL A 469 16.14 3.57 16.61
N THR A 470 15.45 2.58 16.04
CA THR A 470 14.54 1.71 16.80
C THR A 470 15.24 0.51 17.47
N SER A 471 16.54 0.29 17.28
CA SER A 471 17.28 -0.81 17.93
C SER A 471 17.68 -0.44 19.37
N GLY A 472 16.82 -0.79 20.32
CA GLY A 472 17.18 -1.04 21.73
C GLY A 472 17.47 0.18 22.63
N LYS A 473 17.74 1.37 22.11
CA LYS A 473 18.13 2.53 22.95
C LYS A 473 16.99 3.08 23.83
N ASN A 474 15.73 2.86 23.46
CA ASN A 474 14.58 3.53 24.07
C ASN A 474 13.50 2.54 24.56
N ILE A 475 13.86 1.37 25.10
CA ILE A 475 12.86 0.39 25.59
C ILE A 475 11.97 1.01 26.68
N GLN A 476 12.58 1.69 27.65
CA GLN A 476 11.85 2.35 28.74
C GLN A 476 10.95 3.48 28.23
N GLU A 477 11.47 4.36 27.38
CA GLU A 477 10.68 5.44 26.77
C GLU A 477 9.53 4.86 25.94
N SER A 478 9.76 3.77 25.19
CA SER A 478 8.71 3.11 24.40
C SER A 478 7.59 2.58 25.29
N ALA A 479 7.91 1.94 26.41
CA ALA A 479 6.91 1.45 27.36
C ALA A 479 6.08 2.60 27.97
N GLU A 480 6.72 3.72 28.31
CA GLU A 480 6.04 4.92 28.82
C GLU A 480 5.14 5.57 27.77
N LEU A 481 5.60 5.64 26.52
CA LEU A 481 4.84 6.15 25.39
C LEU A 481 3.61 5.28 25.07
N ILE A 482 3.76 3.94 25.06
CA ILE A 482 2.62 3.01 24.92
C ILE A 482 1.62 3.23 26.05
N LYS A 483 2.10 3.30 27.30
CA LYS A 483 1.26 3.54 28.47
C LYS A 483 0.51 4.88 28.38
N SER A 484 1.16 5.91 27.84
CA SER A 484 0.52 7.21 27.58
C SER A 484 -0.59 7.10 26.53
N LEU A 485 -0.35 6.38 25.43
CA LEU A 485 -1.35 6.19 24.38
C LEU A 485 -2.55 5.38 24.84
N ARG A 486 -2.34 4.29 25.59
CA ARG A 486 -3.45 3.50 26.17
C ARG A 486 -4.36 4.33 27.08
N ARG A 487 -3.76 5.28 27.82
CA ARG A 487 -4.50 6.20 28.69
C ARG A 487 -5.09 7.41 27.97
N SER A 488 -4.83 7.56 26.66
CA SER A 488 -5.38 8.67 25.90
C SER A 488 -6.89 8.51 25.76
N PRO A 489 -7.69 9.54 26.07
CA PRO A 489 -9.14 9.49 25.87
C PRO A 489 -9.54 9.49 24.38
N VAL A 490 -8.60 9.79 23.49
CA VAL A 490 -8.83 9.87 22.03
C VAL A 490 -8.35 8.61 21.33
N PHE A 491 -7.17 8.10 21.70
CA PHE A 491 -6.53 6.99 21.00
C PHE A 491 -6.67 5.64 21.71
N GLY A 492 -6.82 5.61 23.04
CA GLY A 492 -6.72 4.41 23.85
C GLY A 492 -7.70 3.33 23.40
N GLU A 493 -9.00 3.58 23.58
CA GLU A 493 -10.06 2.62 23.26
C GLU A 493 -10.05 2.17 21.78
N PRO A 494 -10.02 3.07 20.76
CA PRO A 494 -9.90 2.66 19.37
C PRO A 494 -8.71 1.72 19.08
N MET A 495 -7.54 2.03 19.64
CA MET A 495 -6.34 1.23 19.39
C MET A 495 -6.35 -0.10 20.15
N GLU A 496 -6.95 -0.16 21.35
CA GLU A 496 -7.16 -1.41 22.09
C GLU A 496 -8.09 -2.37 21.35
N HIS A 497 -9.16 -1.86 20.72
CA HIS A 497 -10.02 -2.68 19.88
C HIS A 497 -9.30 -3.21 18.64
N ILE A 498 -8.43 -2.41 18.01
CA ILE A 498 -7.63 -2.84 16.85
C ILE A 498 -6.57 -3.87 17.26
N GLU A 499 -5.92 -3.70 18.41
CA GLU A 499 -5.00 -4.68 19.00
C GLU A 499 -5.72 -6.01 19.26
N SER A 500 -6.90 -5.96 19.88
CA SER A 500 -7.71 -7.15 20.15
C SER A 500 -8.11 -7.90 18.87
N LEU A 501 -8.46 -7.17 17.79
CA LEU A 501 -8.72 -7.75 16.47
C LEU A 501 -7.48 -8.45 15.90
N LEU A 502 -6.31 -7.81 16.01
CA LEU A 502 -5.05 -8.39 15.55
C LEU A 502 -4.77 -9.71 16.28
N ASP A 503 -4.86 -9.71 17.61
CA ASP A 503 -4.62 -10.91 18.43
C ASP A 503 -5.59 -12.05 18.08
N GLU A 504 -6.86 -11.73 17.84
CA GLU A 504 -7.85 -12.71 17.39
C GLU A 504 -7.45 -13.35 16.04
N ILE A 505 -7.02 -12.53 15.08
CA ILE A 505 -6.61 -13.00 13.75
C ILE A 505 -5.38 -13.89 13.87
N LEU A 506 -4.37 -13.45 14.61
CA LEU A 506 -3.12 -14.20 14.79
C LEU A 506 -3.38 -15.54 15.47
N ARG A 507 -4.19 -15.58 16.53
CA ARG A 507 -4.59 -16.81 17.22
C ARG A 507 -5.30 -17.81 16.31
N ARG A 508 -6.17 -17.33 15.43
CA ARG A 508 -6.89 -18.22 14.49
C ARG A 508 -5.96 -18.78 13.40
N GLU A 509 -5.08 -17.96 12.84
CA GLU A 509 -4.20 -18.40 11.74
C GLU A 509 -3.10 -19.35 12.18
N SER A 510 -2.67 -19.23 13.42
CA SER A 510 -1.61 -20.05 14.00
C SER A 510 -2.09 -21.44 14.41
N GLY A 511 -3.41 -21.66 14.53
CA GLY A 511 -4.00 -22.98 14.78
C GLY A 511 -3.71 -23.57 16.16
N GLY A 512 -2.95 -22.87 17.01
CA GLY A 512 -2.60 -23.27 18.37
C GLY A 512 -3.44 -22.57 19.44
N VAL A 513 -3.21 -22.98 20.69
CA VAL A 513 -3.95 -22.56 21.88
C VAL A 513 -3.06 -21.59 22.66
N TRP A 514 -3.64 -20.51 23.20
CA TRP A 514 -2.92 -19.58 24.07
C TRP A 514 -2.81 -20.22 25.46
N CYS A 515 -1.60 -20.42 25.97
CA CYS A 515 -1.41 -21.08 27.25
C CYS A 515 -1.47 -20.07 28.41
N PRO A 516 -1.87 -20.48 29.63
CA PRO A 516 -1.98 -19.60 30.79
C PRO A 516 -0.67 -18.93 31.23
N ASP A 517 0.47 -19.37 30.70
CA ASP A 517 1.80 -18.81 30.97
C ASP A 517 2.09 -17.51 30.20
N GLY A 518 1.16 -17.06 29.35
CA GLY A 518 1.31 -15.85 28.54
C GLY A 518 2.14 -16.06 27.28
N TYR A 519 2.49 -17.30 26.93
CA TYR A 519 3.24 -17.63 25.72
C TYR A 519 2.43 -18.49 24.76
N TRP A 520 2.79 -18.38 23.49
CA TRP A 520 2.10 -19.05 22.39
C TRP A 520 2.73 -20.42 22.12
N HIS A 521 1.97 -21.51 22.29
CA HIS A 521 2.42 -22.88 22.01
C HIS A 521 1.53 -23.55 20.95
N MET A 522 2.11 -24.47 20.17
CA MET A 522 1.33 -25.29 19.22
C MET A 522 0.38 -26.29 19.93
N ALA A 523 0.62 -26.58 21.22
CA ALA A 523 -0.30 -27.28 22.12
C ALA A 523 -0.08 -26.77 23.56
N CYS A 524 -1.18 -26.50 24.27
CA CYS A 524 -1.26 -26.44 25.73
C CYS A 524 -1.81 -27.80 26.21
#